data_AF-A0A3C1DUR7-F1
#
_entry.id   AF-A0A3C1DUR7-F1
#
_cell.length_a   1.000
_cell.length_b   1.000
_cell.length_c   1.000
_cell.angle_alpha   90.00
_cell.angle_beta   90.00
_cell.angle_gamma   90.00
#
_symmetry.space_group_name_H-M   'P 1'
#
loop_
_entity.id
_entity.type
_entity.pdbx_description
1 polymer ?
#
loop_
_entity_poly.entity_id
_entity_poly.type
_entity_poly.pdbx_seq_one_letter_code
_entity_poly.pdbx_strand_id
1 'polypeptide(L)'
;MSRLAAAYASVIDRYKVTTIDLDVEGANLSDSAANQRRAAAIAIVQKERRSQGKNLAVWLTLPVSPTGLAQDGQSAVRDTLAKHVDLAGVNAMTMDYGSSLPAGTSELQGATQALTATQRQLGVLYRQSGTRLSDKTLWGKIGATPMIGQNDVQSEVFTLAAAKSLNAFALDKGLGRVSMWSLNRDVTCGSNYVTLKLVSDACSGIRQGGVRFADVLSKSFKGRPLLSAGTVTTPEPVNK
;
A
#
# COMPACT_ATOMS: atom_id res chain seq x y z
N MET A 1 16.50 -23.52 -1.38
CA MET A 1 15.47 -22.49 -1.63
C MET A 1 14.19 -23.18 -2.12
N SER A 2 12.98 -22.75 -1.71
CA SER A 2 11.72 -23.33 -2.20
C SER A 2 11.40 -22.90 -3.64
N ARG A 3 10.53 -23.63 -4.36
CA ARG A 3 10.13 -23.26 -5.74
C ARG A 3 9.55 -21.84 -5.83
N LEU A 4 8.73 -21.44 -4.85
CA LEU A 4 8.16 -20.10 -4.80
C LEU A 4 9.22 -19.02 -4.53
N ALA A 5 10.16 -19.27 -3.63
CA ALA A 5 11.27 -18.35 -3.38
C ALA A 5 12.16 -18.19 -4.62
N ALA A 6 12.42 -19.27 -5.36
CA ALA A 6 13.17 -19.21 -6.62
C ALA A 6 12.44 -18.40 -7.69
N ALA A 7 11.11 -18.54 -7.80
CA ALA A 7 10.30 -17.75 -8.73
C ALA A 7 10.40 -16.25 -8.42
N TYR A 8 10.22 -15.85 -7.15
CA TYR A 8 10.40 -14.45 -6.73
C TYR A 8 11.83 -13.95 -6.97
N ALA A 9 12.84 -14.73 -6.59
CA ALA A 9 14.24 -14.37 -6.82
C ALA A 9 14.54 -14.12 -8.30
N SER A 10 14.00 -14.95 -9.20
CA SER A 10 14.23 -14.83 -10.65
C SER A 10 13.77 -13.48 -11.20
N VAL A 11 12.59 -12.99 -10.80
CA VAL A 11 12.06 -11.69 -11.23
C VAL A 11 12.92 -10.57 -10.66
N ILE A 12 13.25 -10.68 -9.37
CA ILE A 12 14.02 -9.64 -8.69
C ILE A 12 15.43 -9.53 -9.31
N ASP A 13 16.07 -10.65 -9.65
CA ASP A 13 17.38 -10.67 -10.32
C ASP A 13 17.29 -10.18 -11.76
N ARG A 14 16.28 -10.61 -12.52
CA ARG A 14 16.08 -10.25 -13.93
C ARG A 14 15.94 -8.75 -14.13
N TYR A 15 15.25 -8.07 -13.20
CA TYR A 15 14.99 -6.63 -13.25
C TYR A 15 15.88 -5.82 -12.30
N LYS A 16 16.71 -6.48 -11.50
CA LYS A 16 17.60 -5.85 -10.50
C LYS A 16 16.85 -4.91 -9.55
N VAL A 17 15.61 -5.26 -9.20
CA VAL A 17 14.81 -4.41 -8.30
C VAL A 17 15.27 -4.59 -6.85
N THR A 18 15.17 -3.51 -6.09
CA THR A 18 15.51 -3.49 -4.65
C THR A 18 14.27 -3.40 -3.78
N THR A 19 13.09 -3.35 -4.40
CA THR A 19 11.81 -3.17 -3.74
C THR A 19 10.78 -4.03 -4.45
N ILE A 20 10.03 -4.81 -3.69
CA ILE A 20 8.89 -5.58 -4.19
C ILE A 20 7.64 -5.17 -3.44
N ASP A 21 6.51 -5.37 -4.09
CA ASP A 21 5.18 -5.12 -3.57
C ASP A 21 4.33 -6.36 -3.83
N LEU A 22 3.75 -6.91 -2.76
CA LEU A 22 2.91 -8.10 -2.83
C LEU A 22 1.48 -7.64 -2.66
N ASP A 23 0.77 -7.51 -3.76
CA ASP A 23 -0.65 -7.21 -3.78
C ASP A 23 -1.43 -8.51 -3.54
N VAL A 24 -2.21 -8.55 -2.46
CA VAL A 24 -2.90 -9.77 -2.01
C VAL A 24 -4.34 -9.44 -1.63
N GLU A 25 -5.28 -9.92 -2.44
CA GLU A 25 -6.69 -9.54 -2.36
C GLU A 25 -7.63 -10.76 -2.43
N GLY A 26 -8.90 -10.53 -2.08
CA GLY A 26 -9.99 -11.50 -2.25
C GLY A 26 -9.65 -12.89 -1.69
N ALA A 27 -9.94 -13.93 -2.49
CA ALA A 27 -9.68 -15.31 -2.10
C ALA A 27 -8.19 -15.63 -1.83
N ASN A 28 -7.27 -14.89 -2.46
CA ASN A 28 -5.84 -15.07 -2.20
C ASN A 28 -5.44 -14.51 -0.82
N LEU A 29 -6.15 -13.51 -0.33
CA LEU A 29 -5.92 -12.92 0.99
C LEU A 29 -6.51 -13.78 2.11
N SER A 30 -7.67 -14.40 1.88
CA SER A 30 -8.29 -15.28 2.88
C SER A 30 -7.66 -16.68 2.94
N ASP A 31 -6.86 -17.10 1.95
CA ASP A 31 -6.08 -18.34 2.01
C ASP A 31 -4.85 -18.20 2.94
N SER A 32 -5.07 -18.54 4.22
CA SER A 32 -4.03 -18.56 5.25
C SER A 32 -2.83 -19.44 4.89
N ALA A 33 -3.05 -20.61 4.27
CA ALA A 33 -1.96 -21.50 3.90
C ALA A 33 -1.10 -20.89 2.78
N ALA A 34 -1.73 -20.21 1.80
CA ALA A 34 -1.00 -19.46 0.77
C ALA A 34 -0.23 -18.28 1.37
N ASN A 35 -0.81 -17.54 2.32
CA ASN A 35 -0.14 -16.44 3.01
C ASN A 35 1.11 -16.91 3.76
N GLN A 36 1.04 -18.01 4.51
CA GLN A 36 2.19 -18.58 5.21
C GLN A 36 3.28 -19.06 4.24
N ARG A 37 2.91 -19.69 3.12
CA ARG A 37 3.86 -20.09 2.07
C ARG A 37 4.54 -18.87 1.44
N ARG A 38 3.78 -17.80 1.17
CA ARG A 38 4.30 -16.53 0.63
C ARG A 38 5.29 -15.90 1.60
N ALA A 39 4.90 -15.73 2.85
CA ALA A 39 5.74 -15.17 3.91
C ALA A 39 7.06 -15.95 4.06
N ALA A 40 7.00 -17.28 4.11
CA ALA A 40 8.20 -18.12 4.20
C ALA A 40 9.12 -17.99 2.97
N ALA A 41 8.54 -17.92 1.77
CA ALA A 41 9.33 -17.73 0.55
C ALA A 41 10.03 -16.37 0.52
N ILE A 42 9.33 -15.30 0.91
CA ILE A 42 9.88 -13.94 0.94
C ILE A 42 10.96 -13.81 2.02
N ALA A 43 10.80 -14.45 3.17
CA ALA A 43 11.83 -14.50 4.21
C ALA A 43 13.14 -15.10 3.68
N ILE A 44 13.06 -16.20 2.92
CA ILE A 44 14.22 -16.82 2.28
C ILE A 44 14.90 -15.83 1.32
N VAL A 45 14.12 -15.21 0.42
CA VAL A 45 14.65 -14.29 -0.59
C VAL A 45 15.30 -13.06 0.05
N GLN A 46 14.64 -12.44 1.04
CA GLN A 46 15.15 -11.25 1.71
C GLN A 46 16.43 -11.56 2.50
N LYS A 47 16.47 -12.70 3.20
CA LYS A 47 17.66 -13.16 3.92
C LYS A 47 18.84 -13.39 2.97
N GLU A 48 18.61 -14.09 1.87
CA GLU A 48 19.66 -14.41 0.90
C GLU A 48 20.23 -13.16 0.23
N ARG A 49 19.35 -12.23 -0.20
CA ARG A 49 19.77 -10.92 -0.73
C ARG A 49 20.69 -10.20 0.25
N ARG A 50 20.29 -10.11 1.52
CA ARG A 50 21.07 -9.44 2.56
C ARG A 50 22.42 -10.11 2.81
N SER A 51 22.49 -11.45 2.77
CA SER A 51 23.78 -12.16 2.87
C SER A 51 24.73 -11.89 1.70
N GLN A 52 24.22 -11.44 0.56
CA GLN A 52 25.00 -11.01 -0.61
C GLN A 52 25.30 -9.50 -0.60
N GLY A 53 25.03 -8.80 0.49
CA GLY A 53 25.18 -7.33 0.57
C GLY A 53 24.16 -6.56 -0.27
N LYS A 54 23.05 -7.19 -0.66
CA LYS A 54 21.98 -6.56 -1.45
C LYS A 54 20.78 -6.25 -0.57
N ASN A 55 20.16 -5.11 -0.86
CA ASN A 55 18.98 -4.62 -0.18
C ASN A 55 17.69 -5.10 -0.86
N LEU A 56 16.66 -5.41 -0.07
CA LEU A 56 15.33 -5.75 -0.55
C LEU A 56 14.25 -5.24 0.42
N ALA A 57 13.58 -4.16 0.05
CA ALA A 57 12.35 -3.70 0.70
C ALA A 57 11.16 -4.55 0.25
N VAL A 58 10.31 -4.93 1.21
CA VAL A 58 9.10 -5.72 0.98
C VAL A 58 7.89 -4.93 1.45
N TRP A 59 6.96 -4.66 0.53
CA TRP A 59 5.66 -4.08 0.83
C TRP A 59 4.56 -5.13 0.67
N LEU A 60 3.52 -4.99 1.49
CA LEU A 60 2.24 -5.66 1.24
C LEU A 60 1.23 -4.59 0.81
N THR A 61 0.60 -4.77 -0.35
CA THR A 61 -0.56 -3.97 -0.75
C THR A 61 -1.82 -4.74 -0.37
N LEU A 62 -2.67 -4.12 0.45
CA LEU A 62 -3.79 -4.79 1.12
C LEU A 62 -5.05 -3.92 1.14
N PRO A 63 -6.24 -4.54 1.03
CA PRO A 63 -7.50 -3.81 1.08
C PRO A 63 -7.77 -3.30 2.49
N VAL A 64 -8.40 -2.13 2.57
CA VAL A 64 -8.80 -1.49 3.83
C VAL A 64 -10.22 -0.99 3.77
N SER A 65 -10.88 -0.92 4.93
CA SER A 65 -12.07 -0.11 5.13
C SER A 65 -11.68 1.19 5.87
N PRO A 66 -12.61 2.12 6.13
CA PRO A 66 -12.33 3.26 7.02
C PRO A 66 -11.85 2.86 8.43
N THR A 67 -12.04 1.61 8.85
CA THR A 67 -11.53 1.07 10.13
C THR A 67 -10.19 0.32 9.99
N GLY A 68 -9.52 0.42 8.83
CA GLY A 68 -8.20 -0.13 8.56
C GLY A 68 -8.24 -1.51 7.89
N LEU A 69 -7.24 -2.33 8.16
CA LEU A 69 -7.18 -3.70 7.65
C LEU A 69 -8.26 -4.57 8.30
N ALA A 70 -8.96 -5.35 7.47
CA ALA A 70 -9.79 -6.46 7.94
C ALA A 70 -8.94 -7.57 8.58
N GLN A 71 -9.59 -8.57 9.18
CA GLN A 71 -8.91 -9.66 9.90
C GLN A 71 -7.92 -10.43 9.01
N ASP A 72 -8.26 -10.67 7.75
CA ASP A 72 -7.37 -11.38 6.81
C ASP A 72 -6.14 -10.54 6.45
N GLY A 73 -6.32 -9.23 6.25
CA GLY A 73 -5.22 -8.28 6.05
C GLY A 73 -4.28 -8.22 7.25
N GLN A 74 -4.82 -8.11 8.47
CA GLN A 74 -4.02 -8.17 9.70
C GLN A 74 -3.30 -9.52 9.85
N SER A 75 -3.95 -10.61 9.44
CA SER A 75 -3.36 -11.95 9.47
C SER A 75 -2.20 -12.10 8.49
N ALA A 76 -2.33 -11.57 7.27
CA ALA A 76 -1.24 -11.56 6.30
C ALA A 76 -0.01 -10.80 6.82
N VAL A 77 -0.21 -9.64 7.45
CA VAL A 77 0.88 -8.88 8.10
C VAL A 77 1.50 -9.68 9.24
N ARG A 78 0.67 -10.22 10.15
CA ARG A 78 1.14 -11.02 11.29
C ARG A 78 1.97 -12.22 10.85
N ASP A 79 1.50 -12.98 9.87
CA ASP A 79 2.17 -14.18 9.37
C ASP A 79 3.51 -13.81 8.70
N THR A 80 3.55 -12.67 8.01
CA THR A 80 4.78 -12.13 7.40
C THR A 80 5.82 -11.75 8.46
N LEU A 81 5.41 -11.04 9.51
CA LEU A 81 6.27 -10.70 10.65
C LEU A 81 6.72 -11.97 11.41
N ALA A 82 5.84 -12.95 11.59
CA ALA A 82 6.16 -14.22 12.26
C ALA A 82 7.19 -15.07 11.50
N LYS A 83 7.35 -14.86 10.19
CA LYS A 83 8.43 -15.47 9.39
C LYS A 83 9.70 -14.61 9.35
N HIS A 84 9.77 -13.55 10.16
CA HIS A 84 10.89 -12.62 10.25
C HIS A 84 11.18 -11.86 8.94
N VAL A 85 10.16 -11.66 8.12
CA VAL A 85 10.27 -10.72 6.99
C VAL A 85 10.28 -9.32 7.56
N ASP A 86 11.28 -8.55 7.19
CA ASP A 86 11.36 -7.13 7.49
C ASP A 86 10.51 -6.36 6.46
N LEU A 87 9.30 -5.99 6.89
CA LEU A 87 8.38 -5.22 6.07
C LEU A 87 8.82 -3.76 6.00
N ALA A 88 9.05 -3.28 4.77
CA ALA A 88 9.20 -1.86 4.52
C ALA A 88 7.90 -1.10 4.85
N GLY A 89 6.75 -1.74 4.63
CA GLY A 89 5.46 -1.23 5.10
C GLY A 89 4.25 -1.97 4.54
N VAL A 90 3.07 -1.44 4.86
CA VAL A 90 1.78 -1.83 4.27
C VAL A 90 1.27 -0.66 3.44
N ASN A 91 1.00 -0.92 2.16
CA ASN A 91 0.40 0.01 1.23
C ASN A 91 -1.12 -0.23 1.20
N ALA A 92 -1.87 0.64 1.86
CA ALA A 92 -3.32 0.50 1.97
C ALA A 92 -4.00 0.92 0.67
N MET A 93 -4.85 0.04 0.12
CA MET A 93 -5.74 0.38 -0.99
C MET A 93 -6.93 1.19 -0.46
N THR A 94 -6.79 2.51 -0.47
CA THR A 94 -7.80 3.45 0.02
C THR A 94 -8.85 3.73 -1.07
N MET A 95 -9.60 2.68 -1.42
CA MET A 95 -10.54 2.64 -2.54
C MET A 95 -11.62 1.58 -2.28
N ASP A 96 -12.68 1.62 -3.09
CA ASP A 96 -13.72 0.59 -3.20
C ASP A 96 -14.31 0.14 -1.86
N TYR A 97 -14.64 1.12 -1.01
CA TYR A 97 -15.11 0.88 0.33
C TYR A 97 -16.51 0.25 0.38
N GLY A 98 -17.32 0.52 -0.64
CA GLY A 98 -18.70 0.07 -0.75
C GLY A 98 -19.51 0.45 0.48
N SER A 99 -20.26 -0.50 1.01
CA SER A 99 -21.09 -0.28 2.20
C SER A 99 -20.30 0.01 3.48
N SER A 100 -18.98 -0.15 3.49
CA SER A 100 -18.15 0.17 4.66
C SER A 100 -17.88 1.67 4.80
N LEU A 101 -18.07 2.46 3.73
CA LEU A 101 -18.02 3.92 3.79
C LEU A 101 -19.42 4.45 4.15
N PRO A 102 -19.60 5.12 5.29
CA PRO A 102 -20.90 5.66 5.67
C PRO A 102 -21.40 6.68 4.64
N ALA A 103 -22.69 6.66 4.34
CA ALA A 103 -23.30 7.60 3.40
C ALA A 103 -22.97 9.07 3.77
N GLY A 104 -22.57 9.86 2.77
CA GLY A 104 -22.16 11.25 2.95
C GLY A 104 -20.70 11.44 3.39
N THR A 105 -19.96 10.36 3.63
CA THR A 105 -18.50 10.42 3.87
C THR A 105 -17.78 10.56 2.55
N SER A 106 -16.80 11.46 2.48
CA SER A 106 -15.96 11.63 1.27
C SER A 106 -14.89 10.55 1.17
N GLU A 107 -14.43 10.23 -0.05
CA GLU A 107 -13.30 9.32 -0.29
C GLU A 107 -12.05 9.71 0.51
N LEU A 108 -11.75 11.01 0.60
CA LEU A 108 -10.62 11.51 1.38
C LEU A 108 -10.77 11.19 2.88
N GLN A 109 -11.98 11.32 3.41
CA GLN A 109 -12.26 11.02 4.80
C GLN A 109 -12.14 9.51 5.06
N GLY A 110 -12.68 8.67 4.17
CA GLY A 110 -12.48 7.22 4.21
C GLY A 110 -11.00 6.84 4.19
N ALA A 111 -10.22 7.43 3.28
CA ALA A 111 -8.80 7.19 3.14
C ALA A 111 -8.01 7.57 4.40
N THR A 112 -8.21 8.78 4.93
CA THR A 112 -7.48 9.24 6.12
C THR A 112 -7.85 8.46 7.38
N GLN A 113 -9.11 8.04 7.53
CA GLN A 113 -9.55 7.14 8.60
C GLN A 113 -8.89 5.76 8.47
N ALA A 114 -8.93 5.16 7.27
CA ALA A 114 -8.33 3.86 6.98
C ALA A 114 -6.82 3.86 7.30
N LEU A 115 -6.08 4.87 6.83
CA LEU A 115 -4.64 4.98 7.05
C LEU A 115 -4.29 5.12 8.54
N THR A 116 -5.07 5.92 9.27
CA THR A 116 -4.87 6.10 10.72
C THR A 116 -5.16 4.81 11.48
N ALA A 117 -6.21 4.08 11.11
CA ALA A 117 -6.52 2.81 11.74
C ALA A 117 -5.47 1.74 11.43
N THR A 118 -5.01 1.65 10.18
CA THR A 118 -3.92 0.75 9.79
C THR A 118 -2.62 1.06 10.52
N GLN A 119 -2.26 2.34 10.73
CA GLN A 119 -1.10 2.71 11.53
C GLN A 119 -1.17 2.16 12.96
N ARG A 120 -2.33 2.29 13.63
CA ARG A 120 -2.55 1.74 14.97
C ARG A 120 -2.46 0.21 14.99
N GLN A 121 -3.07 -0.45 14.00
CA GLN A 121 -3.04 -1.90 13.86
C GLN A 121 -1.61 -2.41 13.65
N LEU A 122 -0.80 -1.74 12.81
CA LEU A 122 0.62 -2.05 12.67
C LEU A 122 1.35 -1.94 14.01
N GLY A 123 1.08 -0.90 14.80
CA GLY A 123 1.65 -0.77 16.14
C GLY A 123 1.35 -1.97 17.04
N VAL A 124 0.12 -2.50 17.01
CA VAL A 124 -0.25 -3.72 17.74
C VAL A 124 0.49 -4.94 17.21
N LEU A 125 0.50 -5.14 15.90
CA LEU A 125 1.09 -6.30 15.23
C LEU A 125 2.62 -6.38 15.44
N TYR A 126 3.32 -5.26 15.29
CA TYR A 126 4.76 -5.20 15.57
C TYR A 126 5.07 -5.48 17.05
N ARG A 127 4.27 -4.94 17.99
CA ARG A 127 4.43 -5.26 19.42
C ARG A 127 4.24 -6.75 19.70
N GLN A 128 3.25 -7.38 19.07
CA GLN A 128 3.01 -8.82 19.19
C GLN A 128 4.16 -9.64 18.60
N SER A 129 4.84 -9.14 17.56
CA SER A 129 6.04 -9.77 16.99
C SER A 129 7.34 -9.40 17.75
N GLY A 130 7.23 -8.79 18.94
CA GLY A 130 8.39 -8.45 19.78
C GLY A 130 9.18 -7.20 19.34
N THR A 131 8.66 -6.42 18.39
CA THR A 131 9.31 -5.20 17.89
C THR A 131 8.49 -3.98 18.27
N ARG A 132 9.03 -3.09 19.11
CA ARG A 132 8.37 -1.82 19.43
C ARG A 132 8.84 -0.75 18.46
N LEU A 133 7.90 0.02 17.90
CA LEU A 133 8.16 1.12 16.97
C LEU A 133 7.41 2.36 17.45
N SER A 134 8.00 3.54 17.26
CA SER A 134 7.36 4.83 17.48
C SER A 134 6.28 5.11 16.43
N ASP A 135 5.38 6.04 16.74
CA ASP A 135 4.35 6.46 15.79
C ASP A 135 4.94 7.01 14.49
N LYS A 136 6.03 7.77 14.57
CA LYS A 136 6.72 8.30 13.40
C LYS A 136 7.21 7.17 12.49
N THR A 137 7.82 6.13 13.05
CA THR A 137 8.29 4.98 12.29
C THR A 137 7.14 4.16 11.73
N LEU A 138 6.04 4.00 12.49
CA LEU A 138 4.84 3.33 12.01
C LEU A 138 4.20 4.07 10.83
N TRP A 139 4.11 5.40 10.87
CA TRP A 139 3.65 6.20 9.73
C TRP A 139 4.57 6.08 8.52
N GLY A 140 5.89 6.03 8.73
CA GLY A 140 6.86 5.73 7.68
C GLY A 140 6.70 4.34 7.06
N LYS A 141 5.97 3.43 7.72
CA LYS A 141 5.61 2.09 7.22
C LYS A 141 4.21 2.03 6.60
N ILE A 142 3.54 3.17 6.42
CA ILE A 142 2.25 3.25 5.74
C ILE A 142 2.45 3.77 4.31
N GLY A 143 1.82 3.10 3.37
CA GLY A 143 1.56 3.58 2.02
C GLY A 143 0.08 3.86 1.81
N ALA A 144 -0.25 4.81 0.94
CA ALA A 144 -1.61 5.08 0.50
C ALA A 144 -1.72 4.90 -1.02
N THR A 145 -2.70 4.12 -1.46
CA THR A 145 -3.01 3.91 -2.87
C THR A 145 -4.51 4.10 -3.07
N PRO A 146 -4.99 5.29 -3.45
CA PRO A 146 -6.35 5.47 -3.92
C PRO A 146 -6.51 4.97 -5.35
N MET A 147 -7.75 4.65 -5.71
CA MET A 147 -8.18 4.55 -7.09
C MET A 147 -8.60 5.95 -7.54
N ILE A 148 -8.04 6.46 -8.64
CA ILE A 148 -8.23 7.87 -9.03
C ILE A 148 -9.52 8.04 -9.83
N GLY A 149 -10.23 9.15 -9.62
CA GLY A 149 -11.51 9.39 -10.30
C GLY A 149 -12.56 8.34 -9.93
N GLN A 150 -13.31 7.82 -10.91
CA GLN A 150 -14.37 6.83 -10.70
C GLN A 150 -13.80 5.51 -10.16
N ASN A 151 -14.29 5.06 -9.01
CA ASN A 151 -13.98 3.74 -8.44
C ASN A 151 -14.92 2.66 -9.02
N ASP A 152 -14.75 1.39 -8.63
CA ASP A 152 -15.66 0.31 -9.02
C ASP A 152 -17.07 0.50 -8.42
N VAL A 153 -17.12 1.11 -7.23
CA VAL A 153 -18.37 1.51 -6.59
C VAL A 153 -18.86 2.83 -7.21
N GLN A 154 -20.02 2.81 -7.87
CA GLN A 154 -20.54 3.95 -8.66
C GLN A 154 -20.69 5.26 -7.87
N SER A 155 -20.90 5.20 -6.55
CA SER A 155 -21.01 6.39 -5.69
C SER A 155 -19.67 6.98 -5.27
N GLU A 156 -18.57 6.27 -5.50
CA GLU A 156 -17.24 6.63 -5.04
C GLU A 156 -16.43 7.26 -6.16
N VAL A 157 -16.00 8.50 -5.94
CA VAL A 157 -15.20 9.26 -6.90
C VAL A 157 -14.08 10.00 -6.17
N PHE A 158 -12.84 9.56 -6.39
CA PHE A 158 -11.65 10.21 -5.85
C PHE A 158 -11.21 11.39 -6.72
N THR A 159 -11.54 12.61 -6.30
CA THR A 159 -11.29 13.83 -7.09
C THR A 159 -9.85 14.33 -7.01
N LEU A 160 -9.46 15.24 -7.92
CA LEU A 160 -8.18 15.97 -7.85
C LEU A 160 -8.03 16.78 -6.55
N ALA A 161 -9.14 17.29 -5.99
CA ALA A 161 -9.12 17.96 -4.69
C ALA A 161 -8.80 16.98 -3.56
N ALA A 162 -9.42 15.80 -3.57
CA ALA A 162 -9.09 14.72 -2.63
C ALA A 162 -7.61 14.29 -2.77
N ALA A 163 -7.09 14.19 -3.99
CA ALA A 163 -5.67 13.89 -4.24
C ALA A 163 -4.73 14.92 -3.60
N LYS A 164 -5.03 16.22 -3.75
CA LYS A 164 -4.24 17.29 -3.13
C LYS A 164 -4.25 17.20 -1.61
N SER A 165 -5.40 16.93 -1.02
CA SER A 165 -5.52 16.80 0.43
C SER A 165 -4.88 15.52 0.96
N LEU A 166 -4.95 14.41 0.22
CA LEU A 166 -4.26 13.17 0.57
C LEU A 166 -2.74 13.34 0.52
N ASN A 167 -2.21 14.05 -0.48
CA ASN A 167 -0.80 14.42 -0.53
C ASN A 167 -0.38 15.23 0.71
N ALA A 168 -1.16 16.25 1.09
CA ALA A 168 -0.88 17.06 2.28
C ALA A 168 -0.89 16.21 3.57
N PHE A 169 -1.88 15.33 3.72
CA PHE A 169 -1.93 14.37 4.84
C PHE A 169 -0.71 13.44 4.85
N ALA A 170 -0.34 12.93 3.68
CA ALA A 170 0.80 12.02 3.55
C ALA A 170 2.12 12.69 3.95
N LEU A 171 2.31 13.95 3.59
CA LEU A 171 3.48 14.76 3.98
C LEU A 171 3.47 15.08 5.48
N ASP A 172 2.31 15.47 6.05
CA ASP A 172 2.16 15.78 7.47
C ASP A 172 2.50 14.57 8.37
N LYS A 173 1.97 13.40 8.01
CA LYS A 173 2.23 12.16 8.77
C LYS A 173 3.57 11.52 8.47
N GLY A 174 4.21 11.89 7.35
CA GLY A 174 5.45 11.26 6.91
C GLY A 174 5.22 9.83 6.40
N LEU A 175 4.20 9.63 5.57
CA LEU A 175 3.95 8.35 4.91
C LEU A 175 5.16 7.88 4.10
N GLY A 176 5.43 6.57 4.13
CA GLY A 176 6.55 5.97 3.43
C GLY A 176 6.39 5.97 1.91
N ARG A 177 5.14 5.92 1.41
CA ARG A 177 4.84 6.02 -0.03
C ARG A 177 3.41 6.50 -0.30
N VAL A 178 3.22 7.06 -1.49
CA VAL A 178 1.91 7.29 -2.10
C VAL A 178 1.97 6.70 -3.50
N SER A 179 0.96 5.91 -3.87
CA SER A 179 0.79 5.36 -5.22
C SER A 179 -0.65 5.66 -5.70
N MET A 180 -1.07 5.11 -6.83
CA MET A 180 -2.45 5.23 -7.29
C MET A 180 -2.80 4.09 -8.25
N TRP A 181 -4.08 3.74 -8.31
CA TRP A 181 -4.64 2.91 -9.36
C TRP A 181 -5.40 3.78 -10.39
N SER A 182 -4.84 4.04 -11.57
CA SER A 182 -3.51 3.66 -12.07
C SER A 182 -2.97 4.73 -13.01
N LEU A 183 -1.71 4.60 -13.43
CA LEU A 183 -1.11 5.55 -14.39
C LEU A 183 -1.87 5.58 -15.73
N ASN A 184 -2.35 4.43 -16.21
CA ASN A 184 -3.14 4.34 -17.44
C ASN A 184 -4.48 5.08 -17.33
N ARG A 185 -5.03 5.19 -16.11
CA ARG A 185 -6.26 5.91 -15.81
C ARG A 185 -6.05 7.41 -15.65
N ASP A 186 -4.82 7.90 -15.56
CA ASP A 186 -4.51 9.30 -15.22
C ASP A 186 -4.63 10.25 -16.43
N VAL A 187 -5.80 10.21 -17.06
CA VAL A 187 -6.19 11.05 -18.18
C VAL A 187 -7.70 11.25 -18.17
N THR A 188 -8.15 12.39 -18.71
CA THR A 188 -9.58 12.63 -18.96
C THR A 188 -10.10 11.65 -20.01
N CYS A 189 -11.28 11.08 -19.77
CA CYS A 189 -11.92 10.20 -20.75
C CYS A 189 -12.24 10.94 -22.06
N GLY A 190 -12.05 10.25 -23.18
CA GLY A 190 -12.43 10.75 -24.50
C GLY A 190 -13.95 10.84 -24.69
N SER A 191 -14.38 11.47 -25.78
CA SER A 191 -15.80 11.65 -26.12
C SER A 191 -16.55 10.34 -26.43
N ASN A 192 -15.84 9.24 -26.65
CA ASN A 192 -16.39 7.91 -26.90
C ASN A 192 -16.86 7.20 -25.62
N TYR A 193 -16.59 7.75 -24.43
CA TYR A 193 -17.06 7.20 -23.16
C TYR A 193 -18.44 7.76 -22.82
N VAL A 194 -19.48 6.95 -23.06
CA VAL A 194 -20.89 7.34 -22.87
C VAL A 194 -21.28 7.45 -21.40
N THR A 195 -20.70 6.61 -20.52
CA THR A 195 -21.04 6.56 -19.09
C THR A 195 -19.78 6.65 -18.23
N LEU A 196 -19.49 7.85 -17.72
CA LEU A 196 -18.31 8.08 -16.86
C LEU A 196 -18.41 7.50 -15.45
N LYS A 197 -19.62 7.05 -15.05
CA LYS A 197 -19.85 6.31 -13.80
C LYS A 197 -19.49 4.82 -13.90
N LEU A 198 -19.21 4.34 -15.12
CA LEU A 198 -18.62 3.02 -15.32
C LEU A 198 -17.11 3.17 -15.29
N VAL A 199 -16.47 2.35 -14.47
CA VAL A 199 -15.02 2.31 -14.36
C VAL A 199 -14.35 1.97 -15.70
N SER A 200 -13.19 2.56 -15.93
CA SER A 200 -12.35 2.35 -17.11
C SER A 200 -10.90 2.19 -16.68
N ASP A 201 -10.16 1.30 -17.35
CA ASP A 201 -8.72 1.11 -17.16
C ASP A 201 -7.87 2.12 -17.95
N ALA A 202 -8.47 2.84 -18.89
CA ALA A 202 -7.79 3.77 -19.80
C ALA A 202 -8.05 5.26 -19.49
N CYS A 203 -8.92 5.59 -18.54
CA CYS A 203 -9.16 6.96 -18.11
C CYS A 203 -9.81 7.03 -16.72
N SER A 204 -9.81 8.21 -16.10
CA SER A 204 -10.21 8.37 -14.69
C SER A 204 -11.71 8.50 -14.48
N GLY A 205 -12.52 8.66 -15.53
CA GLY A 205 -13.95 8.95 -15.39
C GLY A 205 -14.25 10.39 -14.94
N ILE A 206 -13.23 11.26 -14.78
CA ILE A 206 -13.44 12.68 -14.46
C ILE A 206 -12.70 13.61 -15.42
N ARG A 207 -13.14 14.87 -15.48
CA ARG A 207 -12.41 15.92 -16.20
C ARG A 207 -11.22 16.37 -15.37
N GLN A 208 -10.02 16.12 -15.88
CA GLN A 208 -8.76 16.48 -15.22
C GLN A 208 -8.23 17.86 -15.60
N GLY A 209 -8.69 18.44 -16.71
CA GLY A 209 -8.28 19.80 -17.12
C GLY A 209 -6.78 19.96 -17.37
N GLY A 210 -6.11 18.90 -17.83
CA GLY A 210 -4.66 18.87 -18.06
C GLY A 210 -3.81 18.57 -16.81
N VAL A 211 -4.41 18.47 -15.62
CA VAL A 211 -3.72 18.10 -14.39
C VAL A 211 -3.72 16.59 -14.20
N ARG A 212 -2.55 16.00 -13.94
CA ARG A 212 -2.42 14.57 -13.62
C ARG A 212 -2.50 14.32 -12.13
N PHE A 213 -3.22 13.27 -11.72
CA PHE A 213 -3.22 12.77 -10.35
C PHE A 213 -1.80 12.42 -9.90
N ALA A 214 -0.97 11.84 -10.77
CA ALA A 214 0.43 11.55 -10.49
C ALA A 214 1.18 12.82 -10.03
N ASP A 215 1.00 13.94 -10.72
CA ASP A 215 1.68 15.20 -10.40
C ASP A 215 1.18 15.76 -9.06
N VAL A 216 -0.12 15.64 -8.79
CA VAL A 216 -0.73 16.11 -7.53
C VAL A 216 -0.29 15.25 -6.34
N LEU A 217 -0.36 13.93 -6.47
CA LEU A 217 -0.05 12.98 -5.40
C LEU A 217 1.46 12.93 -5.08
N SER A 218 2.32 13.11 -6.10
CA SER A 218 3.78 13.09 -5.92
C SER A 218 4.37 14.42 -5.48
N LYS A 219 3.58 15.51 -5.46
CA LYS A 219 4.07 16.85 -5.14
C LYS A 219 4.85 16.85 -3.82
N SER A 220 6.06 17.41 -3.85
CA SER A 220 7.01 17.51 -2.73
C SER A 220 7.56 16.19 -2.19
N PHE A 221 7.16 15.02 -2.72
CA PHE A 221 7.86 13.78 -2.45
C PHE A 221 9.19 13.77 -3.21
N LYS A 222 10.30 13.65 -2.47
CA LYS A 222 11.65 13.55 -3.03
C LYS A 222 12.23 12.13 -2.97
N GLY A 223 11.52 11.23 -2.29
CA GLY A 223 11.93 9.84 -2.09
C GLY A 223 11.83 9.01 -3.36
N ARG A 224 12.72 8.02 -3.52
CA ARG A 224 12.65 6.99 -4.55
C ARG A 224 12.51 5.63 -3.88
N PRO A 225 11.85 4.63 -4.51
CA PRO A 225 11.77 3.27 -3.95
C PRO A 225 13.13 2.67 -3.58
N LEU A 226 14.20 3.04 -4.30
CA LEU A 226 15.58 2.62 -4.01
C LEU A 226 16.11 3.14 -2.67
N LEU A 227 15.69 4.33 -2.22
CA LEU A 227 16.19 4.95 -1.00
C LEU A 227 15.69 4.26 0.27
N SER A 228 14.52 3.62 0.22
CA SER A 228 13.96 2.87 1.35
C SER A 228 14.40 1.40 1.39
N ALA A 229 15.05 0.90 0.34
CA ALA A 229 15.44 -0.51 0.24
C ALA A 229 16.45 -0.95 1.31
N GLY A 230 17.33 -0.04 1.73
CA GLY A 230 18.35 -0.30 2.74
C GLY A 230 17.90 -0.16 4.18
N THR A 231 16.67 0.30 4.42
CA THR A 231 16.16 0.45 5.78
C THR A 231 15.92 -0.92 6.39
N VAL A 232 16.52 -1.16 7.56
CA VAL A 232 16.29 -2.36 8.37
C VAL A 232 15.50 -1.95 9.61
N THR A 233 14.39 -2.64 9.87
CA THR A 233 13.58 -2.37 11.06
C THR A 233 14.29 -2.89 12.30
N THR A 234 14.54 -2.00 13.26
CA THR A 234 15.08 -2.33 14.58
C THR A 234 14.12 -1.88 15.67
N PRO A 235 14.01 -2.59 16.81
CA PRO A 235 13.23 -2.11 17.95
C PRO A 235 13.70 -0.73 18.42
N GLU A 236 12.75 0.14 18.72
CA GLU A 236 13.00 1.49 19.20
C GLU A 236 12.76 1.60 20.71
N PRO A 237 13.58 2.37 21.45
CA PRO A 237 13.26 2.73 22.82
C PRO A 237 12.05 3.66 22.80
N VAL A 238 10.97 3.24 23.45
CA VAL A 238 9.78 4.09 23.61
C VAL A 238 9.86 4.71 25.00
N ASN A 239 9.94 6.04 25.08
CA ASN A 239 9.79 6.73 26.36
C ASN A 239 8.43 6.36 26.95
N LYS A 240 8.44 5.99 28.23
CA LYS A 240 7.24 5.58 29.00
C LYS A 240 6.23 6.71 29.07
#